data_AF-A0A970IRF0-F1
#
_entry.id   AF-A0A970IRF0-F1
#
_cell.length_a   1.000
_cell.length_b   1.000
_cell.length_c   1.000
_cell.angle_alpha   90.00
_cell.angle_beta   90.00
_cell.angle_gamma   90.00
#
_symmetry.space_group_name_H-M   'P 1'
#
loop_
_entity.id
_entity.type
_entity.pdbx_description
1 polymer ?
#
loop_
_entity_poly.entity_id
_entity_poly.type
_entity_poly.pdbx_seq_one_letter_code
_entity_poly.pdbx_strand_id
1 'polypeptide(L)'
;MLLIAFAVANILTILFLLKKGYKLKNLLIMMIDGVIECKSIFYIILLMGATISIWLSSGIVPTIIYYGFDYLKDVNLLLAAFLGTAIISFVMGTACGTLSTIGIALLGMGAGLKIPAHILLGAIVSGSFIADKIAPISSLTNLTIQITGTKFWYYLKASLFTLIPTIMVSSFVYAFIGAKYSTSVDVEIIAKYRESISQGFVITPYFLLFPLLVIILAFIGLNIVYNMSAGVVIASFITIIIQKNGFVQVIKTILWGYNAQTGLDSLDALISGGGAMPLLEVVFIVMGSVTLSSLLEGAHLLKSLTETIY
;
A
#
# COMPACT_ATOMS: atom_id res chain seq x y z
N MET A 1 19.03 5.34 -0.84
CA MET A 1 19.55 5.74 -2.18
C MET A 1 18.63 6.75 -2.88
N LEU A 2 17.33 6.48 -2.99
CA LEU A 2 16.35 7.39 -3.63
C LEU A 2 16.21 8.75 -2.93
N LEU A 3 16.17 8.80 -1.60
CA LEU A 3 16.09 10.06 -0.86
C LEU A 3 17.25 11.01 -1.19
N ILE A 4 18.46 10.47 -1.23
CA ILE A 4 19.66 11.22 -1.58
C ILE A 4 19.57 11.70 -3.04
N ALA A 5 19.09 10.85 -3.95
CA ALA A 5 18.91 11.23 -5.35
C ALA A 5 17.94 12.42 -5.50
N PHE A 6 16.78 12.39 -4.82
CA PHE A 6 15.84 13.53 -4.84
C PHE A 6 16.43 14.77 -4.17
N ALA A 7 17.15 14.63 -3.06
CA ALA A 7 17.82 15.75 -2.41
C ALA A 7 18.83 16.43 -3.35
N VAL A 8 19.67 15.64 -4.02
CA VAL A 8 20.64 16.14 -5.02
C VAL A 8 19.93 16.80 -6.19
N ALA A 9 18.88 16.18 -6.74
CA ALA A 9 18.12 16.73 -7.85
C ALA A 9 17.47 18.09 -7.51
N ASN A 10 16.89 18.21 -6.31
CA ASN A 10 16.32 19.48 -5.83
C ASN A 10 17.41 20.55 -5.70
N ILE A 11 18.55 20.23 -5.09
CA ILE A 11 19.67 21.18 -4.95
C ILE A 11 20.16 21.67 -6.31
N LEU A 12 20.39 20.76 -7.26
CA LEU A 12 20.83 21.11 -8.61
C LEU A 12 19.80 21.99 -9.33
N THR A 13 18.52 21.68 -9.20
CA THR A 13 17.42 22.45 -9.80
C THR A 13 17.34 23.86 -9.20
N ILE A 14 17.44 23.99 -7.88
CA ILE A 14 17.48 25.29 -7.20
C ILE A 14 18.68 26.11 -7.70
N LEU A 15 19.88 25.52 -7.74
CA LEU A 15 21.08 26.21 -8.23
C LEU A 15 20.93 26.69 -9.68
N PHE A 16 20.33 25.87 -10.55
CA PHE A 16 20.04 26.25 -11.93
C PHE A 16 19.04 27.41 -12.01
N LEU A 17 17.95 27.37 -11.26
CA LEU A 17 16.92 28.42 -11.27
C LEU A 17 17.42 29.73 -10.66
N LEU A 18 18.27 29.67 -9.62
CA LEU A 18 18.96 30.84 -9.09
C LEU A 18 19.85 31.51 -10.15
N LYS A 19 20.60 30.72 -10.94
CA LYS A 19 21.39 31.24 -12.07
C LYS A 19 20.51 31.86 -13.18
N LYS A 20 19.27 31.40 -13.33
CA LYS A 20 18.29 31.95 -14.27
C LYS A 20 17.56 33.20 -13.72
N GLY A 21 17.91 33.67 -12.52
CA GLY A 21 17.39 34.92 -11.95
C GLY A 21 16.18 34.76 -11.03
N TYR A 22 15.76 33.53 -10.71
CA TYR A 22 14.71 33.29 -9.72
C TYR A 22 15.22 33.62 -8.32
N LYS A 23 14.37 34.22 -7.48
CA LYS A 23 14.69 34.50 -6.07
C LYS A 23 14.50 33.23 -5.23
N LEU A 24 15.45 32.92 -4.35
CA LEU A 24 15.38 31.76 -3.45
C LEU A 24 14.06 31.69 -2.67
N LYS A 25 13.58 32.83 -2.17
CA LYS A 25 12.30 32.91 -1.45
C LYS A 25 11.12 32.39 -2.27
N ASN A 26 11.07 32.71 -3.56
CA ASN A 26 9.98 32.26 -4.44
C ASN A 26 10.08 30.75 -4.67
N LEU A 27 11.29 30.22 -4.85
CA LEU A 27 11.53 28.79 -5.01
C LEU A 27 11.09 28.00 -3.77
N LEU A 28 11.40 28.49 -2.57
CA LEU A 28 10.97 27.87 -1.32
C LEU A 28 9.45 27.89 -1.15
N ILE A 29 8.78 28.99 -1.53
CA ILE A 29 7.32 29.08 -1.52
C ILE A 29 6.72 28.02 -2.45
N MET A 30 7.21 27.92 -3.70
CA MET A 30 6.75 26.91 -4.66
C MET A 30 6.88 25.47 -4.11
N MET A 31 8.00 25.16 -3.45
CA MET A 31 8.21 23.85 -2.82
C MET A 31 7.21 23.60 -1.68
N ILE A 32 7.01 24.58 -0.81
CA ILE A 32 6.09 24.47 0.33
C ILE A 32 4.65 24.29 -0.17
N ASP A 33 4.22 25.06 -1.16
CA ASP A 33 2.87 24.99 -1.72
C ASP A 33 2.59 23.59 -2.27
N GLY A 34 3.54 23.00 -3.03
CA GLY A 34 3.40 21.63 -3.52
C GLY A 34 3.28 20.58 -2.42
N VAL A 35 4.07 20.72 -1.34
CA VAL A 35 3.98 19.83 -0.18
C VAL A 35 2.63 19.97 0.53
N ILE A 36 2.12 21.19 0.69
CA ILE A 36 0.82 21.44 1.32
C ILE A 36 -0.32 20.85 0.48
N GLU A 37 -0.24 20.97 -0.85
CA GLU A 37 -1.22 20.40 -1.79
C GLU A 37 -1.30 18.87 -1.66
N CYS A 38 -0.15 18.20 -1.47
CA CYS A 38 -0.05 16.75 -1.35
C CYS A 38 -0.19 16.21 0.09
N LYS A 39 -0.55 17.03 1.08
CA LYS A 39 -0.52 16.65 2.51
C LYS A 39 -1.30 15.38 2.87
N SER A 40 -2.39 15.10 2.15
CA SER A 40 -3.21 13.91 2.36
C SER A 40 -2.44 12.62 2.10
N ILE A 41 -1.54 12.61 1.10
CA ILE A 41 -0.70 11.46 0.75
C ILE A 41 0.23 11.10 1.91
N PHE A 42 0.83 12.09 2.57
CA PHE A 42 1.71 11.86 3.71
C PHE A 42 0.96 11.23 4.89
N TYR A 43 -0.25 11.68 5.17
CA TYR A 43 -1.10 11.05 6.19
C TYR A 43 -1.45 9.61 5.84
N ILE A 44 -1.80 9.32 4.58
CA ILE A 44 -2.11 7.97 4.12
C ILE A 44 -0.91 7.04 4.27
N ILE A 45 0.30 7.50 3.90
CA ILE A 45 1.52 6.71 4.04
C ILE A 45 1.78 6.38 5.51
N LEU A 46 1.70 7.35 6.42
CA LEU A 46 1.92 7.09 7.85
C LEU A 46 0.84 6.17 8.44
N LEU A 47 -0.43 6.39 8.07
CA LEU A 47 -1.54 5.54 8.47
C LEU A 47 -1.41 4.11 7.92
N MET A 48 -0.84 3.93 6.73
CA MET A 48 -0.56 2.61 6.14
C MET A 48 0.32 1.79 7.08
N GLY A 49 1.41 2.38 7.57
CA GLY A 49 2.34 1.72 8.49
C GLY A 49 1.70 1.41 9.84
N ALA A 50 1.02 2.40 10.42
CA ALA A 50 0.27 2.23 11.66
C ALA A 50 -0.81 1.13 11.56
N THR A 51 -1.52 1.08 10.42
CA THR A 51 -2.56 0.09 10.14
C THR A 51 -1.96 -1.31 10.07
N ILE A 52 -0.87 -1.50 9.30
CA ILE A 52 -0.21 -2.80 9.17
C ILE A 52 0.20 -3.34 10.56
N SER A 53 0.88 -2.53 11.37
CA SER A 53 1.39 -3.00 12.66
C SER A 53 0.28 -3.30 13.66
N ILE A 54 -0.76 -2.47 13.72
CA ILE A 54 -1.86 -2.72 14.65
C ILE A 54 -2.79 -3.86 14.17
N TRP A 55 -2.89 -4.11 12.87
CA TRP A 55 -3.63 -5.26 12.34
C TRP A 55 -2.92 -6.58 12.62
N LEU A 56 -1.58 -6.57 12.60
CA LEU A 56 -0.77 -7.69 13.06
C LEU A 56 -0.98 -7.91 14.56
N SER A 57 -0.82 -6.86 15.37
CA SER A 57 -0.93 -6.96 16.83
C SER A 57 -2.33 -7.30 17.34
N SER A 58 -3.39 -6.89 16.62
CA SER A 58 -4.78 -7.21 16.96
C SER A 58 -5.19 -8.65 16.64
N GLY A 59 -4.37 -9.40 15.92
CA GLY A 59 -4.71 -10.75 15.48
C GLY A 59 -5.60 -10.79 14.23
N ILE A 60 -5.94 -9.63 13.64
CA ILE A 60 -6.75 -9.57 12.42
C ILE A 60 -6.00 -10.19 11.23
N VAL A 61 -4.78 -9.73 10.96
CA VAL A 61 -3.94 -10.31 9.88
C VAL A 61 -3.56 -11.76 10.19
N PRO A 62 -3.12 -12.12 11.41
CA PRO A 62 -2.93 -13.52 11.79
C PRO A 62 -4.16 -14.40 11.55
N THR A 63 -5.38 -13.89 11.80
CA THR A 63 -6.63 -14.62 11.51
C THR A 63 -6.87 -14.81 10.01
N ILE A 64 -6.61 -13.78 9.19
CA ILE A 64 -6.71 -13.90 7.72
C ILE A 64 -5.73 -14.97 7.22
N ILE A 65 -4.49 -14.97 7.73
CA ILE A 65 -3.48 -15.96 7.35
C ILE A 65 -3.90 -17.36 7.81
N TYR A 66 -4.35 -17.51 9.06
CA TYR A 66 -4.76 -18.78 9.64
C TYR A 66 -5.86 -19.48 8.83
N TYR A 67 -6.93 -18.77 8.48
CA TYR A 67 -8.01 -19.32 7.66
C TYR A 67 -7.66 -19.34 6.17
N GLY A 68 -6.85 -18.40 5.70
CA GLY A 68 -6.43 -18.31 4.31
C GLY A 68 -5.61 -19.51 3.86
N PHE A 69 -4.83 -20.13 4.76
CA PHE A 69 -4.10 -21.37 4.47
C PHE A 69 -4.99 -22.51 3.98
N ASP A 70 -6.25 -22.63 4.45
CA ASP A 70 -7.18 -23.67 4.01
C ASP A 70 -7.57 -23.51 2.52
N TYR A 71 -7.48 -22.30 1.99
CA TYR A 71 -7.82 -21.96 0.61
C TYR A 71 -6.60 -21.89 -0.31
N LEU A 72 -5.38 -22.11 0.19
CA LEU A 72 -4.18 -22.08 -0.66
C LEU A 72 -4.00 -23.35 -1.49
N LYS A 73 -4.62 -24.47 -1.07
CA LYS A 73 -4.53 -25.73 -1.80
C LYS A 73 -5.14 -25.55 -3.18
N ASP A 74 -4.36 -25.85 -4.23
CA ASP A 74 -4.71 -25.74 -5.65
C ASP A 74 -4.91 -24.32 -6.19
N VAL A 75 -4.62 -23.28 -5.40
CA VAL A 75 -4.71 -21.88 -5.85
C VAL A 75 -3.34 -21.35 -6.28
N ASN A 76 -3.28 -20.80 -7.50
CA ASN A 76 -2.13 -20.03 -7.94
C ASN A 76 -2.09 -18.69 -7.19
N LEU A 77 -1.36 -18.64 -6.06
CA LEU A 77 -1.35 -17.49 -5.18
C LEU A 77 -0.82 -16.21 -5.85
N LEU A 78 0.15 -16.29 -6.78
CA LEU A 78 0.63 -15.09 -7.48
C LEU A 78 -0.46 -14.46 -8.34
N LEU A 79 -1.18 -15.28 -9.12
CA LEU A 79 -2.30 -14.81 -9.93
C LEU A 79 -3.45 -14.31 -9.04
N ALA A 80 -3.79 -15.06 -7.98
CA ALA A 80 -4.84 -14.69 -7.05
C ALA A 80 -4.51 -13.40 -6.30
N ALA A 81 -3.25 -13.19 -5.90
CA ALA A 81 -2.81 -11.97 -5.26
C ALA A 81 -2.89 -10.78 -6.21
N PHE A 82 -2.44 -10.92 -7.46
CA PHE A 82 -2.56 -9.86 -8.47
C PHE A 82 -4.02 -9.47 -8.75
N LEU A 83 -4.87 -10.44 -9.07
CA LEU A 83 -6.28 -10.18 -9.40
C LEU A 83 -7.09 -9.75 -8.17
N GLY A 84 -6.87 -10.39 -7.03
CA GLY A 84 -7.55 -10.08 -5.79
C GLY A 84 -7.25 -8.64 -5.34
N THR A 85 -5.97 -8.25 -5.35
CA THR A 85 -5.60 -6.86 -5.02
C THR A 85 -6.07 -5.87 -6.07
N ALA A 86 -6.17 -6.25 -7.35
CA ALA A 86 -6.79 -5.41 -8.39
C ALA A 86 -8.28 -5.13 -8.10
N ILE A 87 -9.05 -6.17 -7.77
CA ILE A 87 -10.48 -6.05 -7.47
C ILE A 87 -10.69 -5.25 -6.19
N ILE A 88 -10.00 -5.62 -5.12
CA ILE A 88 -10.13 -4.96 -3.82
C ILE A 88 -9.70 -3.50 -3.94
N SER A 89 -8.60 -3.21 -4.62
CA SER A 89 -8.15 -1.83 -4.79
C SER A 89 -9.12 -1.00 -5.59
N PHE A 90 -9.73 -1.55 -6.64
CA PHE A 90 -10.77 -0.85 -7.39
C PHE A 90 -11.95 -0.44 -6.50
N VAL A 91 -12.38 -1.33 -5.59
CA VAL A 91 -13.45 -1.05 -4.61
C VAL A 91 -12.99 -0.07 -3.54
N MET A 92 -11.75 -0.21 -3.04
CA MET A 92 -11.20 0.67 -2.02
C MET A 92 -10.84 2.05 -2.55
N GLY A 93 -10.62 2.21 -3.86
CA GLY A 93 -10.20 3.47 -4.47
C GLY A 93 -8.76 3.86 -4.22
N THR A 94 -7.95 2.99 -3.63
CA THR A 94 -6.57 3.32 -3.23
C THR A 94 -5.64 2.12 -3.25
N ALA A 95 -4.47 2.30 -3.87
CA ALA A 95 -3.40 1.31 -3.82
C ALA A 95 -2.86 1.11 -2.40
N CYS A 96 -2.46 2.21 -1.72
CA CYS A 96 -1.87 2.17 -0.39
C CYS A 96 -2.79 1.53 0.66
N GLY A 97 -4.10 1.84 0.62
CA GLY A 97 -5.07 1.22 1.51
C GLY A 97 -5.14 -0.30 1.31
N THR A 98 -5.18 -0.75 0.05
CA THR A 98 -5.22 -2.19 -0.30
C THR A 98 -3.97 -2.95 0.17
N LEU A 99 -2.80 -2.32 0.01
CA LEU A 99 -1.54 -2.88 0.49
C LEU A 99 -1.55 -3.10 2.00
N SER A 100 -2.06 -2.12 2.77
CA SER A 100 -2.13 -2.24 4.24
C SER A 100 -3.14 -3.24 4.78
N THR A 101 -4.22 -3.51 4.05
CA THR A 101 -5.32 -4.36 4.55
C THR A 101 -5.10 -5.82 4.18
N ILE A 102 -5.04 -6.11 2.88
CA ILE A 102 -5.02 -7.50 2.37
C ILE A 102 -3.64 -7.86 1.81
N GLY A 103 -2.86 -6.88 1.34
CA GLY A 103 -1.51 -7.09 0.83
C GLY A 103 -0.58 -7.79 1.83
N ILE A 104 -0.53 -7.30 3.08
CA ILE A 104 0.30 -7.92 4.12
C ILE A 104 -0.12 -9.36 4.45
N ALA A 105 -1.42 -9.65 4.44
CA ALA A 105 -1.92 -11.00 4.68
C ALA A 105 -1.54 -11.96 3.54
N LEU A 106 -1.66 -11.51 2.28
CA LEU A 106 -1.22 -12.27 1.11
C LEU A 106 0.29 -12.56 1.15
N LEU A 107 1.10 -11.58 1.56
CA LEU A 107 2.55 -11.78 1.77
C LEU A 107 2.83 -12.86 2.82
N GLY A 108 2.13 -12.81 3.96
CA GLY A 108 2.28 -13.81 5.02
C GLY A 108 1.89 -15.22 4.56
N MET A 109 0.81 -15.35 3.79
CA MET A 109 0.40 -16.63 3.23
C MET A 109 1.41 -17.22 2.23
N GLY A 110 1.99 -16.39 1.35
CA GLY A 110 2.85 -16.90 0.29
C GLY A 110 4.22 -17.40 0.75
N ALA A 111 4.65 -17.01 1.94
CA ALA A 111 5.84 -17.61 2.53
C ALA A 111 5.61 -19.03 3.06
N GLY A 112 4.37 -19.39 3.44
CA GLY A 112 3.99 -20.79 3.68
C GLY A 112 4.13 -21.66 2.44
N LEU A 113 4.05 -21.05 1.25
CA LEU A 113 4.28 -21.68 -0.05
C LEU A 113 5.72 -21.54 -0.56
N LYS A 114 6.64 -21.01 0.25
CA LYS A 114 8.05 -20.73 -0.11
C LYS A 114 8.18 -19.85 -1.37
N ILE A 115 7.19 -19.00 -1.64
CA ILE A 115 7.25 -18.02 -2.73
C ILE A 115 8.21 -16.90 -2.32
N PRO A 116 9.19 -16.54 -3.16
CA PRO A 116 10.08 -15.42 -2.86
C PRO A 116 9.28 -14.12 -2.65
N ALA A 117 9.49 -13.48 -1.50
CA ALA A 117 8.70 -12.32 -1.07
C ALA A 117 8.68 -11.18 -2.11
N HIS A 118 9.78 -10.94 -2.81
CA HIS A 118 9.88 -9.89 -3.83
C HIS A 118 8.98 -10.14 -5.05
N ILE A 119 8.77 -11.41 -5.46
CA ILE A 119 7.88 -11.75 -6.58
C ILE A 119 6.43 -11.54 -6.17
N LEU A 120 6.06 -12.03 -4.98
CA LEU A 120 4.71 -11.90 -4.45
C LEU A 120 4.35 -10.44 -4.15
N LEU A 121 5.29 -9.67 -3.59
CA LEU A 121 5.14 -8.23 -3.41
C LEU A 121 4.92 -7.53 -4.75
N GLY A 122 5.65 -7.93 -5.79
CA GLY A 122 5.44 -7.44 -7.16
C GLY A 122 4.01 -7.66 -7.65
N ALA A 123 3.46 -8.86 -7.46
CA ALA A 123 2.08 -9.19 -7.83
C ALA A 123 1.05 -8.35 -7.06
N ILE A 124 1.22 -8.25 -5.73
CA ILE A 124 0.35 -7.49 -4.83
C ILE A 124 0.35 -6.00 -5.16
N VAL A 125 1.54 -5.42 -5.37
CA VAL A 125 1.71 -4.00 -5.73
C VAL A 125 1.12 -3.75 -7.11
N SER A 126 1.44 -4.59 -8.10
CA SER A 126 0.92 -4.43 -9.47
C SER A 126 -0.62 -4.41 -9.50
N GLY A 127 -1.27 -5.30 -8.75
CA GLY A 127 -2.73 -5.33 -8.66
C GLY A 127 -3.28 -4.11 -7.92
N SER A 128 -2.67 -3.74 -6.78
CA SER A 128 -3.14 -2.62 -5.95
C SER A 128 -3.14 -1.27 -6.69
N PHE A 129 -2.18 -1.03 -7.59
CA PHE A 129 -2.07 0.22 -8.34
C PHE A 129 -3.04 0.35 -9.52
N ILE A 130 -3.83 -0.69 -9.84
CA ILE A 130 -4.88 -0.59 -10.86
C ILE A 130 -5.95 0.44 -10.46
N ALA A 131 -6.29 0.51 -9.16
CA ALA A 131 -7.26 1.48 -8.64
C ALA A 131 -6.92 2.92 -8.98
N ASP A 132 -5.65 3.28 -8.87
CA ASP A 132 -5.20 4.66 -9.07
C ASP A 132 -5.45 5.16 -10.51
N LYS A 133 -5.57 4.22 -11.46
CA LYS A 133 -5.84 4.51 -12.86
C LYS A 133 -7.32 4.52 -13.25
N ILE A 134 -8.18 3.72 -12.58
CA ILE A 134 -9.57 3.54 -13.04
C ILE A 134 -10.66 3.65 -11.96
N ALA A 135 -10.32 3.67 -10.68
CA ALA A 135 -11.32 3.70 -9.63
C ALA A 135 -12.00 5.09 -9.54
N PRO A 136 -13.34 5.19 -9.55
CA PRO A 136 -14.06 6.47 -9.52
C PRO A 136 -13.73 7.33 -8.30
N ILE A 137 -13.45 6.69 -7.18
CA ILE A 137 -13.15 7.34 -5.90
C ILE A 137 -11.65 7.62 -5.69
N SER A 138 -10.78 7.18 -6.62
CA SER A 138 -9.34 7.42 -6.51
C SER A 138 -9.01 8.91 -6.70
N SER A 139 -8.16 9.45 -5.82
CA SER A 139 -7.68 10.82 -5.90
C SER A 139 -6.90 11.10 -7.19
N LEU A 140 -6.08 10.14 -7.65
CA LEU A 140 -5.28 10.28 -8.88
C LEU A 140 -6.16 10.26 -10.13
N THR A 141 -7.18 9.40 -10.16
CA THR A 141 -8.17 9.39 -11.22
C THR A 141 -8.95 10.71 -11.26
N ASN A 142 -9.43 11.19 -10.10
CA ASN A 142 -10.18 12.44 -10.00
C ASN A 142 -9.33 13.66 -10.38
N LEU A 143 -8.07 13.72 -9.95
CA LEU A 143 -7.14 14.78 -10.33
C LEU A 143 -6.88 14.79 -11.85
N THR A 144 -6.66 13.62 -12.44
CA THR A 144 -6.41 13.51 -13.89
C THR A 144 -7.61 14.00 -14.70
N ILE A 145 -8.82 13.62 -14.31
CA ILE A 145 -10.07 14.06 -14.95
C ILE A 145 -10.23 15.58 -14.82
N GLN A 146 -9.93 16.13 -13.64
CA GLN A 146 -10.00 17.57 -13.38
C GLN A 146 -9.02 18.38 -14.24
N ILE A 147 -7.76 17.95 -14.33
CA ILE A 147 -6.72 18.63 -15.12
C ILE A 147 -7.00 18.53 -16.62
N THR A 148 -7.47 17.35 -17.09
CA THR A 148 -7.73 17.13 -18.52
C THR A 148 -9.08 17.69 -18.98
N GLY A 149 -9.98 18.04 -18.06
CA GLY A 149 -11.34 18.49 -18.39
C GLY A 149 -12.21 17.42 -19.05
N THR A 150 -11.82 16.14 -18.96
CA THR A 150 -12.57 15.02 -19.57
C THR A 150 -13.69 14.54 -18.64
N LYS A 151 -14.68 13.80 -19.16
CA LYS A 151 -15.67 13.12 -18.30
C LYS A 151 -15.13 11.74 -17.90
N PHE A 152 -15.44 11.30 -16.67
CA PHE A 152 -15.03 9.99 -16.14
C PHE A 152 -15.24 8.84 -17.13
N TRP A 153 -16.40 8.77 -17.78
CA TRP A 153 -16.70 7.70 -18.74
C TRP A 153 -15.75 7.67 -19.95
N TYR A 154 -15.36 8.83 -20.48
CA TYR A 154 -14.40 8.90 -21.60
C TYR A 154 -12.99 8.52 -21.14
N TYR A 155 -12.57 9.05 -20.00
CA TYR A 155 -11.29 8.70 -19.38
C TYR A 155 -11.18 7.21 -19.07
N LEU A 156 -12.22 6.61 -18.49
CA LEU A 156 -12.28 5.18 -18.17
C LEU A 156 -12.18 4.34 -19.44
N LYS A 157 -12.94 4.67 -20.49
CA LYS A 157 -12.90 3.93 -21.76
C LYS A 157 -11.51 3.97 -22.40
N ALA A 158 -10.87 5.14 -22.42
CA ALA A 158 -9.50 5.29 -22.93
C ALA A 158 -8.48 4.53 -22.06
N SER A 159 -8.63 4.59 -20.74
CA SER A 159 -7.75 3.90 -19.80
C SER A 159 -7.86 2.38 -19.92
N LEU A 160 -9.08 1.84 -20.05
CA LEU A 160 -9.34 0.41 -20.22
C LEU A 160 -8.69 -0.17 -21.48
N PHE A 161 -8.60 0.61 -22.57
CA PHE A 161 -7.94 0.17 -23.80
C PHE A 161 -6.46 -0.22 -23.58
N THR A 162 -5.76 0.46 -22.67
CA THR A 162 -4.38 0.12 -22.29
C THR A 162 -4.30 -0.83 -21.09
N LEU A 163 -5.26 -0.72 -20.16
CA LEU A 163 -5.27 -1.47 -18.91
C LEU A 163 -5.64 -2.93 -19.12
N ILE A 164 -6.65 -3.24 -19.95
CA ILE A 164 -7.09 -4.63 -20.19
C ILE A 164 -5.94 -5.47 -20.77
N PRO A 165 -5.24 -5.04 -21.85
CA PRO A 165 -4.07 -5.78 -22.34
C PRO A 165 -2.98 -5.95 -21.27
N THR A 166 -2.73 -4.91 -20.46
CA THR A 166 -1.73 -4.96 -19.38
C THR A 166 -2.12 -5.98 -18.30
N ILE A 167 -3.39 -6.04 -17.91
CA ILE A 167 -3.92 -7.01 -16.94
C ILE A 167 -3.83 -8.42 -17.52
N MET A 168 -4.16 -8.63 -18.80
CA MET A 168 -4.07 -9.93 -19.44
C MET A 168 -2.62 -10.45 -19.47
N VAL A 169 -1.68 -9.62 -19.92
CA VAL A 169 -0.25 -10.00 -19.98
C VAL A 169 0.31 -10.24 -18.58
N SER A 170 0.03 -9.35 -17.62
CA SER A 170 0.46 -9.52 -16.22
C SER A 170 -0.12 -10.79 -15.61
N SER A 171 -1.41 -11.07 -15.85
CA SER A 171 -2.09 -12.29 -15.37
C SER A 171 -1.41 -13.54 -15.93
N PHE A 172 -1.11 -13.55 -17.23
CA PHE A 172 -0.41 -14.67 -17.85
C PHE A 172 0.97 -14.90 -17.23
N VAL A 173 1.75 -13.82 -17.02
CA VAL A 173 3.08 -13.90 -16.39
C VAL A 173 2.98 -14.42 -14.95
N TYR A 174 2.09 -13.87 -14.13
CA TYR A 174 1.92 -14.32 -12.74
C TYR A 174 1.35 -15.75 -12.66
N ALA A 175 0.47 -16.13 -13.58
CA ALA A 175 -0.02 -17.51 -13.68
C ALA A 175 1.13 -18.47 -14.01
N PHE A 176 1.95 -18.15 -15.01
CA PHE A 176 3.07 -18.98 -15.43
C PHE A 176 4.14 -19.14 -14.33
N ILE A 177 4.52 -18.05 -13.66
CA ILE A 177 5.48 -18.10 -12.55
C ILE A 177 4.87 -18.86 -11.37
N GLY A 178 3.60 -18.58 -11.04
CA GLY A 178 2.89 -19.15 -9.89
C GLY A 178 2.62 -20.65 -10.01
N ALA A 179 2.56 -21.19 -11.23
CA ALA A 179 2.39 -22.63 -11.47
C ALA A 179 3.49 -23.48 -10.83
N LYS A 180 4.70 -22.92 -10.66
CA LYS A 180 5.83 -23.59 -9.99
C LYS A 180 5.61 -23.83 -8.49
N TYR A 181 4.72 -23.06 -7.87
CA TYR A 181 4.48 -23.07 -6.43
C TYR A 181 3.16 -23.75 -6.04
N SER A 182 2.33 -24.13 -7.02
CA SER A 182 0.99 -24.68 -6.80
C SER A 182 1.02 -26.15 -6.35
N THR A 183 2.07 -26.89 -6.70
CA THR A 183 2.16 -28.35 -6.53
C THR A 183 2.94 -28.80 -5.29
N SER A 184 3.60 -27.88 -4.58
CA SER A 184 4.50 -28.18 -3.45
C SER A 184 4.05 -27.48 -2.17
N VAL A 185 2.77 -27.62 -1.82
CA VAL A 185 2.24 -27.10 -0.56
C VAL A 185 2.74 -27.99 0.58
N ASP A 186 3.60 -27.44 1.42
CA ASP A 186 4.17 -28.13 2.58
C ASP A 186 3.16 -28.10 3.74
N VAL A 187 2.30 -29.12 3.77
CA VAL A 187 1.19 -29.22 4.73
C VAL A 187 1.68 -29.20 6.18
N GLU A 188 2.87 -29.76 6.44
CA GLU A 188 3.47 -29.77 7.79
C GLU A 188 3.88 -28.36 8.23
N ILE A 189 4.50 -27.58 7.34
CA ILE A 189 4.83 -26.17 7.63
C ILE A 189 3.57 -25.35 7.88
N ILE A 190 2.53 -25.52 7.05
CA ILE A 190 1.26 -24.82 7.23
C ILE A 190 0.62 -25.17 8.59
N ALA A 191 0.63 -26.45 8.97
CA ALA A 191 0.11 -26.88 10.26
C ALA A 191 0.88 -26.23 11.43
N LYS A 192 2.22 -26.20 11.37
CA LYS A 192 3.06 -25.51 12.35
C LYS A 192 2.77 -24.01 12.44
N TYR A 193 2.61 -23.34 11.29
CA TYR A 193 2.26 -21.92 11.26
C TYR A 193 0.90 -21.65 11.90
N ARG A 194 -0.11 -22.48 11.60
CA ARG A 194 -1.43 -22.36 12.22
C ARG A 194 -1.38 -22.56 13.72
N GLU A 195 -0.64 -23.57 14.18
CA GLU A 195 -0.46 -23.85 15.60
C GLU A 195 0.19 -22.65 16.31
N SER A 196 1.33 -22.17 15.82
CA SER A 196 2.03 -21.01 16.38
C SER A 196 1.17 -19.73 16.37
N ILE A 197 0.41 -19.48 15.30
CA ILE A 197 -0.55 -18.36 15.25
C ILE A 197 -1.63 -18.51 16.33
N SER A 198 -2.22 -19.71 16.48
CA SER A 198 -3.28 -19.95 17.47
C SER A 198 -2.80 -19.92 18.92
N GLN A 199 -1.51 -20.15 19.16
CA GLN A 199 -0.89 -20.01 20.47
C GLN A 199 -0.56 -18.55 20.80
N GLY A 200 -0.12 -17.76 19.81
CA GLY A 200 0.29 -16.37 20.00
C GLY A 200 -0.86 -15.35 19.96
N PHE A 201 -1.99 -15.71 19.35
CA PHE A 201 -3.12 -14.79 19.15
C PHE A 201 -4.46 -15.45 19.47
N VAL A 202 -5.40 -14.65 19.95
CA VAL A 202 -6.82 -15.02 19.92
C VAL A 202 -7.28 -14.98 18.47
N ILE A 203 -7.62 -16.15 17.91
CA ILE A 203 -8.13 -16.31 16.55
C ILE A 203 -9.64 -16.52 16.57
N THR A 204 -10.37 -15.71 15.81
CA THR A 204 -11.82 -15.82 15.70
C THR A 204 -12.33 -15.37 14.34
N PRO A 205 -13.30 -16.08 13.72
CA PRO A 205 -13.87 -15.67 12.43
C PRO A 205 -14.42 -14.24 12.42
N TYR A 206 -14.84 -13.70 13.58
CA TYR A 206 -15.34 -12.32 13.69
C TYR A 206 -14.31 -11.27 13.26
N PHE A 207 -13.00 -11.55 13.37
CA PHE A 207 -11.97 -10.61 12.91
C PHE A 207 -11.96 -10.44 11.39
N LEU A 208 -12.50 -11.40 10.63
CA LEU A 208 -12.64 -11.29 9.17
C LEU A 208 -13.72 -10.26 8.76
N LEU A 209 -14.63 -9.91 9.68
CA LEU A 209 -15.58 -8.81 9.45
C LEU A 209 -14.89 -7.45 9.38
N PHE A 210 -13.68 -7.33 9.94
CA PHE A 210 -12.98 -6.06 10.01
C PHE A 210 -12.42 -5.59 8.66
N PRO A 211 -11.67 -6.40 7.90
CA PRO A 211 -11.33 -6.08 6.51
C PRO A 211 -12.56 -5.81 5.64
N LEU A 212 -13.63 -6.60 5.84
CA LEU A 212 -14.89 -6.42 5.12
C LEU A 212 -15.49 -5.04 5.41
N LEU A 213 -15.53 -4.61 6.67
CA LEU A 213 -16.00 -3.29 7.09
C LEU A 213 -15.20 -2.18 6.41
N VAL A 214 -13.87 -2.27 6.39
CA VAL A 214 -13.00 -1.27 5.74
C VAL A 214 -13.29 -1.16 4.24
N ILE A 215 -13.51 -2.29 3.56
CA ILE A 215 -13.90 -2.32 2.14
C ILE A 215 -15.28 -1.67 1.95
N ILE A 216 -16.26 -2.00 2.79
CA ILE A 216 -17.62 -1.42 2.73
C ILE A 216 -17.58 0.10 2.95
N LEU A 217 -16.84 0.58 3.95
CA LEU A 217 -16.71 2.01 4.22
C LEU A 217 -16.06 2.75 3.06
N ALA A 218 -15.06 2.15 2.42
CA ALA A 218 -14.44 2.71 1.22
C ALA A 218 -15.43 2.75 0.04
N PHE A 219 -16.20 1.68 -0.16
CA PHE A 219 -17.21 1.59 -1.22
C PHE A 219 -18.32 2.66 -1.10
N ILE A 220 -18.72 3.00 0.13
CA ILE A 220 -19.71 4.07 0.39
C ILE A 220 -19.08 5.47 0.24
N GLY A 221 -17.79 5.57 -0.07
CA GLY A 221 -17.09 6.83 -0.37
C GLY A 221 -16.52 7.54 0.85
N LEU A 222 -16.31 6.83 1.97
CA LEU A 222 -15.63 7.42 3.12
C LEU A 222 -14.19 7.76 2.75
N ASN A 223 -13.74 8.98 3.08
CA ASN A 223 -12.36 9.39 2.84
C ASN A 223 -11.39 8.41 3.48
N ILE A 224 -10.38 7.98 2.72
CA ILE A 224 -9.43 6.96 3.13
C ILE A 224 -8.69 7.30 4.43
N VAL A 225 -8.39 8.59 4.67
CA VAL A 225 -7.73 9.03 5.92
C VAL A 225 -8.62 8.69 7.12
N TYR A 226 -9.92 8.94 7.03
CA TYR A 226 -10.87 8.60 8.09
C TYR A 226 -11.06 7.08 8.23
N ASN A 227 -11.17 6.37 7.10
CA ASN A 227 -11.34 4.92 7.09
C ASN A 227 -10.15 4.21 7.78
N MET A 228 -8.91 4.57 7.41
CA MET A 228 -7.70 4.01 8.03
C MET A 228 -7.54 4.43 9.48
N SER A 229 -7.87 5.68 9.83
CA SER A 229 -7.81 6.15 11.23
C SER A 229 -8.78 5.37 12.12
N ALA A 230 -10.02 5.16 11.66
CA ALA A 230 -11.00 4.32 12.35
C ALA A 230 -10.49 2.87 12.45
N GLY A 231 -9.88 2.37 11.37
CA GLY A 231 -9.19 1.09 11.33
C GLY A 231 -8.16 0.91 12.45
N VAL A 232 -7.27 1.90 12.61
CA VAL A 232 -6.23 1.90 13.65
C VAL A 232 -6.85 1.95 15.04
N VAL A 233 -7.85 2.80 15.26
CA VAL A 233 -8.51 2.95 16.56
C VAL A 233 -9.20 1.65 16.99
N ILE A 234 -10.01 1.05 16.11
CA ILE A 234 -10.74 -0.18 16.43
C ILE A 234 -9.78 -1.35 16.64
N ALA A 235 -8.76 -1.50 15.78
CA ALA A 235 -7.74 -2.53 15.96
C ALA A 235 -6.93 -2.32 17.25
N SER A 236 -6.70 -1.07 17.68
CA SER A 236 -6.08 -0.76 18.98
C SER A 236 -6.94 -1.25 20.14
N PHE A 237 -8.26 -1.03 20.10
CA PHE A 237 -9.17 -1.57 21.10
C PHE A 237 -9.17 -3.10 21.14
N ILE A 238 -9.18 -3.75 19.98
CA ILE A 238 -9.07 -5.23 19.89
C ILE A 238 -7.75 -5.71 20.51
N THR A 239 -6.65 -5.03 20.20
CA THR A 239 -5.31 -5.36 20.72
C THR A 239 -5.25 -5.24 22.25
N ILE A 240 -5.88 -4.22 22.84
CA ILE A 240 -5.87 -4.01 24.30
C ILE A 240 -6.82 -4.98 25.00
N ILE A 241 -8.05 -5.12 24.50
CA ILE A 241 -9.13 -5.81 25.21
C ILE A 241 -9.06 -7.32 24.95
N ILE A 242 -8.91 -7.72 23.68
CA ILE A 242 -9.02 -9.13 23.27
C ILE A 242 -7.64 -9.79 23.32
N GLN A 243 -6.60 -9.15 22.75
CA GLN A 243 -5.23 -9.68 22.79
C GLN A 243 -4.50 -9.37 24.10
N LYS A 244 -5.09 -8.56 25.00
CA LYS A 244 -4.58 -8.24 26.35
C LYS A 244 -3.20 -7.56 26.35
N ASN A 245 -2.85 -6.86 25.27
CA ASN A 245 -1.62 -6.08 25.21
C ASN A 245 -1.75 -4.75 25.96
N GLY A 246 -0.66 -4.25 26.53
CA GLY A 246 -0.67 -2.98 27.26
C GLY A 246 -0.87 -1.77 26.36
N PHE A 247 -1.52 -0.72 26.86
CA PHE A 247 -1.74 0.53 26.12
C PHE A 247 -0.44 1.16 25.56
N VAL A 248 0.63 1.18 26.38
CA VAL A 248 1.95 1.69 25.95
C VAL A 248 2.54 0.84 24.83
N GLN A 249 2.34 -0.47 24.86
CA GLN A 249 2.79 -1.39 23.82
C GLN A 249 2.05 -1.13 22.51
N VAL A 250 0.75 -0.82 22.56
CA VAL A 250 -0.03 -0.43 21.38
C VAL A 250 0.51 0.83 20.74
N ILE A 251 0.80 1.89 21.52
CA ILE A 251 1.41 3.11 20.99
C ILE A 251 2.77 2.79 20.35
N LYS A 252 3.61 1.99 21.02
CA LYS A 252 4.89 1.56 20.45
C LYS A 252 4.70 0.79 19.14
N THR A 253 3.70 -0.08 19.06
CA THR A 253 3.39 -0.87 17.87
C THR A 253 2.96 0.02 16.70
N ILE A 254 2.10 1.00 16.96
CA ILE A 254 1.66 1.97 15.95
C ILE A 254 2.83 2.78 15.39
N LEU A 255 3.75 3.22 16.26
CA LEU A 255 4.86 4.08 15.87
C LEU A 255 6.02 3.29 15.24
N TRP A 256 6.46 2.21 15.88
CA TRP A 256 7.70 1.51 15.55
C TRP A 256 7.50 0.21 14.81
N GLY A 257 6.27 -0.29 14.73
CA GLY A 257 5.95 -1.55 14.09
C GLY A 257 5.67 -2.67 15.10
N TYR A 258 5.11 -3.76 14.61
CA TYR A 258 4.86 -4.97 15.38
C TYR A 258 6.01 -5.96 15.18
N ASN A 259 6.41 -6.61 16.26
CA ASN A 259 7.44 -7.65 16.25
C ASN A 259 6.83 -8.90 16.88
N ALA A 260 6.67 -9.94 16.08
CA ALA A 260 6.12 -11.22 16.48
C ALA A 260 7.18 -12.08 17.18
N GLN A 261 6.74 -12.84 18.18
CA GLN A 261 7.57 -13.75 18.95
C GLN A 261 6.84 -15.09 19.08
N THR A 262 6.68 -15.78 17.96
CA THR A 262 5.98 -17.07 17.88
C THR A 262 6.92 -18.26 18.08
N GLY A 263 8.24 -18.03 18.12
CA GLY A 263 9.25 -19.08 18.25
C GLY A 263 9.61 -19.75 16.93
N LEU A 264 9.06 -19.27 15.82
CA LEU A 264 9.40 -19.66 14.45
C LEU A 264 9.87 -18.42 13.69
N ASP A 265 11.19 -18.29 13.50
CA ASP A 265 11.79 -17.13 12.82
C ASP A 265 11.16 -16.87 11.44
N SER A 266 10.83 -17.95 10.72
CA SER A 266 10.21 -17.87 9.40
C SER A 266 8.78 -17.34 9.44
N LEU A 267 8.05 -17.55 10.53
CA LEU A 267 6.72 -16.97 10.75
C LEU A 267 6.84 -15.55 11.30
N ASP A 268 7.75 -15.33 12.25
CA ASP A 268 7.97 -14.02 12.86
C ASP A 268 8.38 -12.97 11.82
N ALA A 269 9.20 -13.34 10.85
CA ALA A 269 9.55 -12.47 9.72
C ALA A 269 8.33 -12.06 8.85
N LEU A 270 7.24 -12.85 8.87
CA LEU A 270 6.04 -12.62 8.04
C LEU A 270 4.99 -11.78 8.73
N ILE A 271 4.81 -12.04 10.02
CA ILE A 271 3.82 -11.34 10.84
C ILE A 271 4.46 -10.25 11.69
N SER A 272 5.66 -9.79 11.33
CA SER A 272 6.29 -8.58 11.86
C SER A 272 6.35 -7.51 10.78
N GLY A 273 6.23 -6.25 11.20
CA GLY A 273 6.37 -5.09 10.30
C GLY A 273 5.40 -3.96 10.61
N GLY A 274 5.25 -3.09 9.61
CA GLY A 274 4.49 -1.85 9.74
C GLY A 274 5.22 -0.81 10.60
N GLY A 275 4.43 0.06 11.24
CA GLY A 275 4.91 1.21 12.00
C GLY A 275 4.94 2.49 11.17
N ALA A 276 4.56 3.60 11.78
CA ALA A 276 4.60 4.91 11.14
C ALA A 276 6.05 5.41 10.90
N MET A 277 6.98 5.11 11.81
CA MET A 277 8.37 5.56 11.74
C MET A 277 9.14 5.01 10.53
N PRO A 278 9.10 3.69 10.22
CA PRO A 278 9.74 3.17 9.01
C PRO A 278 9.24 3.82 7.71
N LEU A 279 8.00 4.29 7.68
CA LEU A 279 7.43 4.94 6.51
C LEU A 279 7.75 6.44 6.39
N LEU A 280 8.42 7.05 7.38
CA LEU A 280 8.93 8.41 7.24
C LEU A 280 9.93 8.54 6.09
N GLU A 281 10.75 7.51 5.84
CA GLU A 281 11.65 7.53 4.68
C GLU A 281 10.86 7.64 3.37
N VAL A 282 9.76 6.89 3.24
CA VAL A 282 8.87 6.96 2.08
C VAL A 282 8.22 8.35 1.98
N VAL A 283 7.77 8.92 3.10
CA VAL A 283 7.25 10.30 3.13
C VAL A 283 8.28 11.29 2.63
N PHE A 284 9.53 11.21 3.07
CA PHE A 284 10.60 12.12 2.61
C PHE A 284 10.94 11.92 1.14
N ILE A 285 10.91 10.68 0.64
CA ILE A 285 11.10 10.39 -0.80
C ILE A 285 9.99 11.06 -1.61
N VAL A 286 8.72 10.88 -1.23
CA VAL A 286 7.58 11.49 -1.93
C VAL A 286 7.66 13.02 -1.83
N MET A 287 7.99 13.56 -0.66
CA MET A 287 8.17 14.99 -0.46
C MET A 287 9.26 15.56 -1.38
N GLY A 288 10.42 14.88 -1.48
CA GLY A 288 11.48 15.28 -2.40
C GLY A 288 11.08 15.22 -3.88
N SER A 289 10.22 14.28 -4.26
CA SER A 289 9.65 14.20 -5.61
C SER A 289 8.67 15.36 -5.88
N VAL A 290 7.79 15.66 -4.91
CA VAL A 290 6.81 16.74 -5.02
C VAL A 290 7.52 18.09 -5.14
N THR A 291 8.50 18.37 -4.27
CA THR A 291 9.23 19.64 -4.32
C THR A 291 9.97 19.82 -5.64
N LEU A 292 10.53 18.73 -6.20
CA LEU A 292 11.18 18.77 -7.51
C LEU A 292 10.15 19.11 -8.61
N SER A 293 8.99 18.44 -8.61
CA SER A 293 7.91 18.69 -9.56
C SER A 293 7.43 20.14 -9.49
N SER A 294 7.18 20.65 -8.28
CA SER A 294 6.70 22.02 -8.07
C SER A 294 7.71 23.09 -8.51
N LEU A 295 9.01 22.83 -8.35
CA LEU A 295 10.05 23.72 -8.87
C LEU A 295 10.05 23.77 -10.40
N LEU A 296 9.93 22.62 -11.06
CA LEU A 296 9.92 22.52 -12.52
C LEU A 296 8.66 23.15 -13.14
N GLU A 297 7.51 22.95 -12.50
CA GLU A 297 6.23 23.51 -12.92
C GLU A 297 6.16 25.03 -12.66
N GLY A 298 6.53 25.47 -11.46
CA GLY A 298 6.55 26.88 -11.07
C GLY A 298 7.58 27.73 -11.86
N ALA A 299 8.62 27.09 -12.40
CA ALA A 299 9.56 27.70 -13.34
C ALA A 299 9.14 27.59 -14.82
N HIS A 300 7.96 27.03 -15.11
CA HIS A 300 7.44 26.79 -16.46
C HIS A 300 8.35 25.94 -17.37
N LEU A 301 9.27 25.18 -16.81
CA LEU A 301 10.17 24.31 -17.57
C LEU A 301 9.41 23.13 -18.21
N LEU A 302 8.34 22.67 -17.56
CA LEU A 302 7.48 21.63 -18.10
C LEU A 302 6.64 22.11 -19.29
N LYS A 303 6.22 23.38 -19.28
CA LYS A 303 5.39 23.96 -20.34
C LYS A 303 6.11 23.97 -21.69
N SER A 304 7.41 24.30 -21.67
CA SER A 304 8.27 24.27 -22.86
C SER A 304 8.39 22.87 -23.48
N LEU A 305 8.34 21.81 -22.67
CA LEU A 305 8.40 20.43 -23.16
C LEU A 305 7.06 19.97 -23.72
N THR A 306 5.95 20.35 -23.08
CA THR A 306 4.61 19.99 -23.56
C THR A 306 4.23 20.71 -24.85
N GLU A 307 4.67 21.96 -25.04
CA GLU A 307 4.47 22.72 -26.29
C GLU A 307 5.30 22.19 -27.47
N THR A 308 6.30 21.33 -27.23
CA THR A 308 7.05 20.68 -28.34
C THR A 308 6.44 19.34 -28.77
N ILE A 309 5.55 18.77 -27.94
CA ILE A 309 4.96 17.44 -28.16
C ILE A 309 3.56 17.54 -28.82
N TYR A 310 2.95 18.73 -28.81
CA TYR A 310 1.73 19.07 -29.53
C TYR A 310 2.02 20.10 -30.61
#